data_AF-A0A2N2LCD9-F1
#
_entry.id   AF-A0A2N2LCD9-F1
#
_cell.length_a   1.000
_cell.length_b   1.000
_cell.length_c   1.000
_cell.angle_alpha   90.00
_cell.angle_beta   90.00
_cell.angle_gamma   90.00
#
_symmetry.space_group_name_H-M   'P 1'
#
loop_
_entity.id
_entity.type
_entity.pdbx_description
1 polymer ?
#
loop_
_entity_poly.entity_id
_entity_poly.type
_entity_poly.pdbx_seq_one_letter_code
_entity_poly.pdbx_strand_id
1 'polypeptide(L)'
;RINSIVKLSKSLPEFLNNVYGEKPSVNMNKTLNSLGIKVGFSQEILDKHTDIESTVREYVEDFYPELGKGSLDIEVQLKGEETDECCCEDGDCTDDNCCEEAKPELEPEEEK
;
A
#
# COMPACT_ATOMS: atom_id res chain seq x y z
N ARG A 1 8.99 -16.49 -7.93
CA ARG A 1 7.73 -16.68 -7.16
C ARG A 1 7.68 -15.87 -5.86
N ILE A 2 8.35 -16.21 -4.75
CA ILE A 2 8.25 -15.39 -3.50
C ILE A 2 9.04 -14.07 -3.64
N ASN A 3 10.24 -14.15 -4.24
CA ASN A 3 11.08 -12.98 -4.52
C ASN A 3 10.39 -11.94 -5.42
N SER A 4 9.52 -12.40 -6.33
CA SER A 4 8.76 -11.56 -7.26
C SER A 4 7.75 -10.65 -6.54
N ILE A 5 7.11 -11.14 -5.47
CA ILE A 5 6.13 -10.38 -4.68
C ILE A 5 6.83 -9.30 -3.84
N VAL A 6 7.98 -9.63 -3.26
CA VAL A 6 8.82 -8.67 -2.51
C VAL A 6 9.36 -7.58 -3.43
N LYS A 7 9.70 -7.92 -4.67
CA LYS A 7 10.10 -6.91 -5.67
C LYS A 7 8.93 -6.03 -6.08
N LEU A 8 7.76 -6.61 -6.30
CA LEU A 8 6.54 -5.88 -6.61
C LEU A 8 6.16 -4.92 -5.47
N SER A 9 6.26 -5.33 -4.20
CA SER A 9 5.93 -4.46 -3.06
C SER A 9 6.83 -3.25 -2.94
N LYS A 10 8.05 -3.30 -3.48
CA LYS A 10 8.95 -2.15 -3.56
C LYS A 10 8.78 -1.35 -4.84
N SER A 11 8.71 -2.03 -5.99
CA SER A 11 8.70 -1.37 -7.30
C SER A 11 7.36 -0.74 -7.64
N LEU A 12 6.25 -1.30 -7.14
CA LEU A 12 4.90 -0.79 -7.39
C LEU A 12 4.67 0.62 -6.78
N PRO A 13 4.93 0.87 -5.48
CA PRO A 13 4.78 2.22 -4.94
C PRO A 13 5.75 3.23 -5.59
N GLU A 14 6.94 2.80 -6.00
CA GLU A 14 7.87 3.66 -6.74
C GLU A 14 7.35 4.01 -8.15
N PHE A 15 6.84 3.03 -8.88
CA PHE A 15 6.23 3.24 -10.19
C PHE A 15 5.04 4.21 -10.09
N LEU A 16 4.15 3.95 -9.14
CA LEU A 16 2.96 4.76 -8.90
C LEU A 16 3.32 6.20 -8.48
N ASN A 17 4.38 6.39 -7.70
CA ASN A 17 4.92 7.72 -7.40
C ASN A 17 5.44 8.46 -8.65
N ASN A 18 6.05 7.75 -9.60
CA ASN A 18 6.49 8.35 -10.85
C ASN A 18 5.33 8.70 -11.80
N VAL A 19 4.26 7.90 -11.80
CA VAL A 19 3.07 8.12 -12.64
C VAL A 19 2.19 9.24 -12.11
N TYR A 20 1.86 9.19 -10.81
CA TYR A 20 0.88 10.08 -10.19
C TYR A 20 1.52 11.22 -9.38
N GLY A 21 2.83 11.19 -9.17
CA GLY A 21 3.56 12.20 -8.39
C GLY A 21 3.39 12.07 -6.87
N GLU A 22 2.70 11.02 -6.40
CA GLU A 22 2.46 10.74 -5.00
C GLU A 22 2.78 9.29 -4.67
N LYS A 23 3.49 9.06 -3.55
CA LYS A 23 3.76 7.72 -3.03
C LYS A 23 2.50 7.13 -2.40
N PRO A 24 1.91 6.07 -2.98
CA PRO A 24 0.78 5.39 -2.35
C PRO A 24 1.23 4.51 -1.20
N SER A 25 0.29 4.18 -0.32
CA SER A 25 0.45 3.05 0.60
C SER A 25 0.12 1.77 -0.15
N VAL A 26 0.96 0.74 -0.07
CA VAL A 26 0.74 -0.50 -0.81
C VAL A 26 0.90 -1.67 0.13
N ASN A 27 -0.16 -2.46 0.30
CA ASN A 27 -0.15 -3.70 1.09
C ASN A 27 -0.41 -4.89 0.17
N MET A 28 0.41 -5.94 0.30
CA MET A 28 0.27 -7.15 -0.52
C MET A 28 0.03 -8.37 0.36
N ASN A 29 -1.13 -8.98 0.21
CA ASN A 29 -1.48 -10.20 0.91
C ASN A 29 -1.57 -11.39 -0.06
N LYS A 30 -0.70 -12.38 0.10
CA LYS A 30 -0.71 -13.60 -0.71
C LYS A 30 -1.49 -14.71 -0.01
N THR A 31 -2.63 -15.08 -0.58
CA THR A 31 -3.40 -16.26 -0.19
C THR A 31 -3.05 -17.45 -1.10
N LEU A 32 -3.37 -18.67 -0.68
CA LEU A 32 -3.03 -19.95 -1.32
C LEU A 32 -3.19 -19.99 -2.86
N ASN A 33 -4.18 -19.27 -3.41
CA ASN A 33 -4.45 -19.22 -4.85
C ASN A 33 -4.67 -17.80 -5.41
N SER A 34 -4.56 -16.77 -4.58
CA SER A 34 -4.87 -15.38 -4.94
C SER A 34 -3.86 -14.41 -4.36
N LEU A 35 -3.54 -13.37 -5.09
CA LEU A 35 -2.73 -12.26 -4.63
C LEU A 35 -3.64 -11.04 -4.49
N GLY A 36 -3.83 -10.58 -3.25
CA GLY A 36 -4.52 -9.33 -2.95
C GLY A 36 -3.51 -8.19 -2.87
N ILE A 37 -3.75 -7.11 -3.60
CA ILE A 37 -2.96 -5.88 -3.57
C ILE A 37 -3.89 -4.75 -3.17
N LYS A 38 -3.60 -4.10 -2.04
CA LYS A 38 -4.34 -2.93 -1.58
C LYS A 38 -3.49 -1.70 -1.82
N VAL A 39 -4.06 -0.68 -2.45
CA VAL A 39 -3.35 0.55 -2.80
C VAL A 39 -4.10 1.75 -2.23
N GLY A 40 -3.44 2.51 -1.36
CA GLY A 40 -3.95 3.70 -0.71
C GLY A 40 -3.43 4.98 -1.35
N PHE A 41 -4.30 5.81 -1.92
CA PHE A 41 -3.95 7.13 -2.49
C PHE A 41 -4.73 8.27 -1.85
N SER A 42 -4.22 9.50 -1.97
CA SER A 42 -4.96 10.70 -1.57
C SER A 42 -6.23 10.87 -2.39
N GLN A 43 -7.25 11.50 -1.80
CA GLN A 43 -8.55 11.70 -2.44
C GLN A 43 -8.44 12.44 -3.78
N GLU A 44 -7.50 13.39 -3.89
CA GLU A 44 -7.25 14.12 -5.14
C GLU A 44 -6.80 13.21 -6.29
N ILE A 45 -6.00 12.18 -6.00
CA ILE A 45 -5.54 11.22 -7.01
C ILE A 45 -6.67 10.26 -7.36
N LEU A 46 -7.40 9.77 -6.37
CA LEU A 46 -8.53 8.86 -6.60
C LEU A 46 -9.65 9.50 -7.42
N ASP A 47 -9.92 10.79 -7.20
CA ASP A 47 -10.94 11.55 -7.92
C ASP A 47 -10.50 11.88 -9.35
N LYS A 48 -9.20 12.18 -9.55
CA LYS A 48 -8.63 12.50 -10.87
C LYS A 48 -8.31 11.26 -11.71
N HIS A 49 -7.95 10.15 -11.07
CA HIS A 49 -7.43 8.94 -11.70
C HIS A 49 -8.17 7.70 -11.18
N THR A 50 -9.18 7.26 -11.92
CA THR A 50 -9.91 6.01 -11.62
C THR A 50 -9.30 4.79 -12.31
N ASP A 51 -8.26 5.00 -13.12
CA ASP A 51 -7.52 3.99 -13.89
C ASP A 51 -6.40 3.30 -13.09
N ILE A 52 -6.17 3.69 -11.83
CA ILE A 52 -5.12 3.15 -10.95
C ILE A 52 -5.16 1.62 -10.90
N GLU A 53 -6.36 1.05 -10.76
CA GLU A 53 -6.53 -0.40 -10.65
C GLU A 53 -6.10 -1.13 -11.94
N SER A 54 -6.42 -0.56 -13.10
CA SER A 54 -5.98 -1.09 -14.41
C SER A 54 -4.47 -0.92 -14.59
N THR A 55 -3.93 0.24 -14.23
CA THR A 55 -2.50 0.54 -14.30
C THR A 55 -1.68 -0.46 -13.46
N VAL A 56 -2.12 -0.76 -12.23
CA VAL A 56 -1.47 -1.76 -11.37
C VAL A 56 -1.58 -3.15 -12.00
N ARG A 57 -2.75 -3.52 -12.52
CA ARG A 57 -2.93 -4.82 -13.20
C ARG A 57 -1.99 -4.97 -14.39
N GLU A 58 -1.96 -4.00 -15.30
CA GLU A 58 -1.09 -4.06 -16.48
C GLU A 58 0.39 -4.14 -16.11
N TYR A 59 0.82 -3.37 -15.10
CA TYR A 59 2.18 -3.46 -14.58
C TYR A 59 2.49 -4.86 -14.02
N VAL A 60 1.57 -5.44 -13.24
CA VAL A 60 1.75 -6.79 -12.69
C VAL A 60 1.77 -7.83 -13.82
N GLU A 61 0.94 -7.71 -14.85
CA GLU A 61 0.91 -8.66 -15.97
C GLU A 61 2.16 -8.56 -16.86
N ASP A 62 2.68 -7.35 -17.09
CA ASP A 62 3.87 -7.11 -17.93
C ASP A 62 5.17 -7.53 -17.23
N PHE A 63 5.35 -7.10 -15.97
CA PHE A 63 6.58 -7.35 -15.21
C PHE A 63 6.56 -8.66 -14.44
N TYR A 64 5.37 -9.13 -14.05
CA TYR A 64 5.17 -10.34 -13.24
C TYR A 64 4.09 -11.25 -13.84
N PRO A 65 4.24 -11.72 -15.09
CA PRO A 65 3.27 -12.60 -15.74
C PRO A 65 3.06 -13.92 -14.99
N GLU A 66 3.98 -14.29 -14.09
CA GLU A 66 3.83 -15.43 -13.18
C GLU A 66 2.84 -15.19 -12.03
N LEU A 67 2.62 -13.93 -11.64
CA LEU A 67 1.67 -13.50 -10.62
C LEU A 67 0.30 -13.16 -11.24
N GLY A 68 0.29 -12.57 -12.44
CA GLY A 68 -0.94 -12.28 -13.21
C GLY A 68 -1.71 -13.51 -13.69
N LYS A 69 -1.07 -14.70 -13.73
CA LYS A 69 -1.73 -15.97 -14.05
C LYS A 69 -2.63 -16.51 -12.93
N GLY A 70 -2.49 -15.99 -11.71
CA GLY A 70 -3.35 -16.31 -10.57
C GLY A 70 -4.52 -15.33 -10.45
N SER A 71 -5.37 -15.52 -9.44
CA SER A 71 -6.41 -14.53 -9.12
C SER A 71 -5.75 -13.29 -8.50
N LEU A 72 -5.61 -12.23 -9.29
CA LEU A 72 -5.14 -10.92 -8.85
C LEU A 72 -6.33 -10.06 -8.43
N ASP A 73 -6.38 -9.72 -7.15
CA ASP A 73 -7.39 -8.86 -6.56
C ASP A 73 -6.73 -7.53 -6.19
N ILE A 74 -7.23 -6.43 -6.75
CA ILE A 74 -6.66 -5.10 -6.54
C ILE A 74 -7.75 -4.24 -5.91
N GLU A 75 -7.45 -3.66 -4.76
CA GLU A 75 -8.38 -2.84 -4.00
C GLU A 75 -7.77 -1.44 -3.82
N VAL A 76 -8.44 -0.43 -4.35
CA VAL A 76 -7.99 0.97 -4.26
C VAL A 76 -8.77 1.69 -3.15
N GLN A 77 -8.06 2.26 -2.19
CA GLN A 77 -8.63 2.87 -0.99
C GLN A 77 -8.05 4.27 -0.74
N LEU A 78 -8.72 5.05 0.10
CA LEU A 78 -8.22 6.34 0.55
C LEU A 78 -7.03 6.14 1.51
N LYS A 79 -5.93 6.85 1.25
CA LYS A 79 -4.76 6.95 2.12
C LYS A 79 -5.16 7.71 3.39
N GLY A 80 -5.71 6.99 4.36
CA GLY A 80 -6.23 7.55 5.61
C GLY A 80 -6.93 6.54 6.51
N GLU A 81 -7.39 5.41 5.98
CA GLU A 81 -7.99 4.34 6.78
C GLU A 81 -6.95 3.23 7.04
N GLU A 82 -6.44 3.21 8.27
CA GLU A 82 -5.60 2.21 8.95
C GLU A 82 -4.83 1.17 8.12
N THR A 83 -3.50 1.29 8.07
CA THR A 83 -2.58 0.42 8.83
C THR A 83 -1.16 0.88 8.57
N ASP A 84 -0.47 1.19 9.66
CA ASP A 84 0.96 1.44 9.74
C ASP A 84 1.71 0.16 9.33
N GLU A 85 2.25 0.12 8.12
CA GLU A 85 3.32 -0.81 7.77
C GLU A 85 4.60 0.00 7.54
N CYS A 86 5.34 0.19 8.63
CA CYS A 86 6.75 0.59 8.58
C CYS A 86 7.47 -0.25 7.53
N CYS A 87 7.80 0.40 6.42
CA CYS A 87 8.83 -0.07 5.52
C CYS A 87 10.17 0.08 6.24
N CYS A 88 10.57 -0.94 6.99
CA CYS A 88 11.92 -1.04 7.50
C CYS A 88 12.51 -2.38 7.02
N GLU A 89 13.09 -2.38 5.81
CA GLU A 89 13.89 -3.50 5.31
C GLU A 89 15.39 -3.20 5.47
N ASP A 90 16.04 -4.08 6.24
CA ASP A 90 17.48 -4.35 6.38
C ASP A 90 18.36 -3.43 7.27
N GLY A 91 18.61 -3.88 8.52
CA GLY A 91 19.81 -3.57 9.29
C GLY A 91 19.61 -3.28 10.79
N ASP A 92 19.63 -4.32 11.62
CA ASP A 92 19.87 -4.30 13.09
C ASP A 92 19.08 -3.27 13.93
N CYS A 93 17.88 -3.65 14.37
CA CYS A 93 17.15 -2.94 15.43
C CYS A 93 17.31 -3.72 16.75
N THR A 94 18.49 -3.65 17.39
CA THR A 94 18.53 -3.76 18.85
C THR A 94 18.49 -2.35 19.43
N ASP A 95 17.29 -1.81 19.62
CA ASP A 95 17.05 -0.92 20.75
C ASP A 95 15.56 -0.97 21.11
N ASP A 96 15.33 -1.40 22.34
CA ASP A 96 14.06 -1.51 23.05
C ASP A 96 13.51 -0.11 23.34
N ASN A 97 13.21 0.73 22.34
CA ASN A 97 12.64 2.04 22.60
C ASN A 97 12.03 2.75 21.38
N CYS A 98 10.90 2.29 20.84
CA CYS A 98 10.09 3.16 19.98
C CYS A 98 8.62 2.71 19.85
N CYS A 99 7.88 2.74 20.96
CA CYS A 99 6.42 2.84 20.94
C CYS A 99 6.01 3.75 22.10
N GLU A 100 6.26 5.05 21.96
CA GLU A 100 5.68 6.05 22.85
C GLU A 100 4.84 7.05 22.05
N GLU A 101 3.56 7.06 22.45
CA GLU A 101 2.52 8.09 22.29
C GLU A 101 2.00 8.52 20.91
N ALA A 102 0.74 8.12 20.66
CA ALA A 102 -0.29 9.04 20.18
C ALA A 102 -1.67 8.56 20.63
N LYS A 103 -2.11 8.95 21.84
CA LYS A 103 -3.55 9.00 22.16
C LYS A 103 -4.00 10.43 21.88
N PRO A 104 -4.84 10.70 20.85
CA PRO A 104 -5.43 12.01 20.71
C PRO A 104 -6.47 12.21 21.83
N GLU A 105 -6.18 13.21 22.66
CA GLU A 105 -7.14 13.84 23.56
C GLU A 105 -8.31 14.40 22.74
N LEU A 106 -9.53 14.02 23.12
CA LEU A 106 -10.76 14.62 22.62
C LEU A 106 -11.59 15.02 23.85
N GLU A 107 -11.30 16.21 24.35
CA GLU A 107 -12.36 17.06 24.90
C GLU A 107 -13.09 17.70 23.71
N PRO A 108 -14.41 17.88 23.80
CA PRO A 108 -14.83 19.26 23.92
C PRO A 108 -15.92 19.50 24.97
N GLU A 109 -15.87 20.76 25.38
CA GLU A 109 -16.60 21.47 26.40
C GLU A 109 -18.12 21.58 26.11
N GLU A 110 -18.85 21.74 27.23
CA GLU A 110 -20.09 22.50 27.45
C GLU A 110 -21.14 22.66 26.32
N GLU A 111 -22.41 22.41 26.65
CA GLU A 111 -23.33 23.55 26.85
C GLU A 111 -24.63 23.16 27.59
N LYS A 112 -24.87 23.93 28.68
CA LYS A 112 -26.15 24.42 29.23
C LYS A 112 -27.12 23.54 30.03
#